data_AF-A0A086P652-F1
#
_entry.id   AF-A0A086P652-F1
#
_cell.length_a   1.000
_cell.length_b   1.000
_cell.length_c   1.000
_cell.angle_alpha   90.00
_cell.angle_beta   90.00
_cell.angle_gamma   90.00
#
_symmetry.space_group_name_H-M   'P 1'
#
loop_
_entity.id
_entity.type
_entity.pdbx_description
1 polymer ?
#
loop_
_entity_poly.entity_id
_entity_poly.type
_entity_poly.pdbx_seq_one_letter_code
_entity_poly.pdbx_strand_id
1 'polypeptide(L)'
;MPKYLERDKSWYEARMPMLDERVDRRLIELSDHLGDSDWLDGAFSAGDLLMVTVLRRLAGTGLLERYPNLAAYIARGEARPAYQRAFADQLAVFTRTQQTG
;
A
#
# COMPACT_ATOMS: atom_id res chain seq x y z
N MET A 1 3.91 12.52 0.98
CA MET A 1 4.85 11.57 0.33
C MET A 1 5.89 11.14 1.35
N PRO A 2 6.23 9.84 1.48
CA PRO A 2 7.35 9.46 2.30
C PRO A 2 8.60 10.10 1.68
N LYS A 3 9.26 10.98 2.43
CA LYS A 3 10.57 11.51 2.02
C LYS A 3 11.53 10.32 2.05
N TYR A 4 12.01 9.91 0.89
CA TYR A 4 13.15 9.00 0.82
C TYR A 4 14.31 9.63 1.60
N LEU A 5 14.94 8.84 2.47
CA LEU A 5 16.15 9.22 3.20
C LEU A 5 17.29 9.48 2.18
N GLU A 6 18.26 10.33 2.54
CA GLU A 6 19.53 10.47 1.81
C GLU A 6 19.44 11.15 0.42
N ARG A 7 18.39 11.96 0.17
CA ARG A 7 18.25 12.78 -1.05
C ARG A 7 19.44 13.71 -1.34
N ASP A 8 20.20 14.06 -0.31
CA ASP A 8 21.40 14.90 -0.39
C ASP A 8 22.65 14.14 -0.85
N LYS A 9 22.60 12.80 -0.97
CA LYS A 9 23.76 11.99 -1.34
C LYS A 9 23.93 11.88 -2.84
N SER A 10 25.18 11.95 -3.30
CA SER A 10 25.55 11.88 -4.72
C SER A 10 25.15 10.57 -5.42
N TRP A 11 24.93 9.50 -4.65
CA TRP A 11 24.51 8.19 -5.17
C TRP A 11 22.99 8.01 -5.20
N TYR A 12 22.20 8.98 -4.69
CA TYR A 12 20.75 8.86 -4.53
C TYR A 12 20.05 8.53 -5.85
N GLU A 13 20.28 9.32 -6.89
CA GLU A 13 19.67 9.10 -8.22
C GLU A 13 20.08 7.76 -8.83
N ALA A 14 21.34 7.36 -8.68
CA ALA A 14 21.84 6.09 -9.21
C ALA A 14 21.24 4.85 -8.51
N ARG A 15 20.80 4.99 -7.25
CA ARG A 15 20.19 3.89 -6.48
C ARG A 15 18.70 3.72 -6.74
N MET A 16 18.00 4.78 -7.17
CA MET A 16 16.55 4.75 -7.35
C MET A 16 16.07 3.63 -8.31
N PRO A 17 16.68 3.42 -9.50
CA PRO A 17 16.27 2.34 -10.40
C PRO A 17 16.37 0.95 -9.76
N MET A 18 17.40 0.71 -8.93
CA MET A 18 17.57 -0.58 -8.23
C MET A 18 16.52 -0.78 -7.15
N LEU A 19 16.06 0.29 -6.48
CA LEU A 19 14.99 0.20 -5.49
C LEU A 19 13.66 -0.07 -6.18
N ASP A 20 13.38 0.63 -7.29
CA ASP A 20 12.16 0.43 -8.07
C ASP A 20 12.07 -0.98 -8.63
N GLU A 21 13.17 -1.53 -9.18
CA GLU A 21 13.21 -2.92 -9.67
C GLU A 21 12.95 -3.93 -8.54
N ARG A 22 13.49 -3.68 -7.34
CA ARG A 22 13.25 -4.54 -6.18
C ARG A 22 11.81 -4.48 -5.69
N VAL A 23 11.20 -3.31 -5.69
CA VAL A 23 9.77 -3.15 -5.36
C VAL A 23 8.93 -3.88 -6.39
N ASP A 24 9.23 -3.69 -7.67
CA ASP A 24 8.51 -4.33 -8.77
C ASP A 24 8.55 -5.85 -8.67
N ARG A 25 9.73 -6.43 -8.44
CA ARG A 25 9.88 -7.87 -8.26
C ARG A 25 8.99 -8.44 -7.15
N ARG A 26 8.88 -7.73 -6.01
CA ARG A 26 8.00 -8.15 -4.91
C ARG A 26 6.51 -7.99 -5.25
N LEU A 27 6.15 -7.00 -6.06
CA LEU A 27 4.79 -6.84 -6.54
C LEU A 27 4.41 -7.94 -7.54
N ILE A 28 5.32 -8.36 -8.41
CA ILE A 28 5.13 -9.52 -9.29
C ILE A 28 4.86 -10.77 -8.45
N GLU A 29 5.76 -11.10 -7.52
CA GLU A 29 5.62 -12.29 -6.66
C GLU A 29 4.29 -12.29 -5.87
N LEU A 30 3.89 -11.13 -5.32
CA LEU A 30 2.64 -10.99 -4.59
C LEU A 30 1.41 -11.10 -5.50
N SER A 31 1.47 -10.49 -6.69
CA SER A 31 0.44 -10.57 -7.71
C SER A 31 0.22 -12.02 -8.15
N ASP A 32 1.30 -12.74 -8.44
CA ASP A 32 1.26 -14.14 -8.86
C ASP A 32 0.72 -15.03 -7.74
N HIS A 33 1.12 -14.77 -6.49
CA HIS A 33 0.63 -15.52 -5.34
C HIS A 33 -0.87 -15.30 -5.09
N LEU A 34 -1.35 -14.06 -5.21
CA LEU A 34 -2.77 -13.75 -5.08
C LEU A 34 -3.59 -14.39 -6.23
N GLY A 35 -3.09 -14.31 -7.45
CA GLY A 35 -3.76 -14.78 -8.65
C GLY A 35 -5.18 -14.20 -8.77
N ASP A 36 -6.15 -15.09 -8.96
CA ASP A 36 -7.58 -14.76 -9.02
C ASP A 36 -8.30 -14.89 -7.66
N SER A 37 -7.55 -15.16 -6.57
CA SER A 37 -8.12 -15.34 -5.24
C SER A 37 -8.59 -14.01 -4.64
N ASP A 38 -9.62 -14.07 -3.80
CA ASP A 38 -10.11 -12.88 -3.10
C ASP A 38 -9.09 -12.38 -2.05
N TRP A 39 -8.42 -13.30 -1.36
CA TRP A 39 -7.46 -13.10 -0.26
C TRP A 39 -6.25 -14.04 -0.39
N LEU A 40 -5.17 -13.74 0.33
CA LEU A 40 -3.87 -14.41 0.14
C LEU A 40 -3.89 -15.91 0.49
N ASP A 41 -4.50 -16.26 1.62
CA ASP A 41 -4.50 -17.63 2.15
C ASP A 41 -5.93 -18.19 2.33
N GLY A 42 -6.81 -17.88 1.38
CA GLY A 42 -8.20 -18.34 1.35
C GLY A 42 -9.18 -17.37 2.00
N ALA A 43 -9.56 -17.60 3.26
CA ALA A 43 -10.45 -16.67 3.96
C ALA A 43 -9.67 -15.43 4.42
N PHE A 44 -10.35 -14.27 4.51
CA PHE A 44 -9.74 -13.04 5.01
C PHE A 44 -9.07 -13.26 6.38
N SER A 45 -7.82 -12.81 6.49
CA SER A 45 -6.96 -13.01 7.65
C SER A 45 -6.31 -11.71 8.14
N ALA A 46 -5.58 -11.80 9.25
CA ALA A 46 -4.72 -10.71 9.70
C ALA A 46 -3.60 -10.39 8.69
N GLY A 47 -3.15 -11.38 7.92
CA GLY A 47 -2.17 -11.19 6.84
C GLY A 47 -2.70 -10.21 5.79
N ASP A 48 -3.98 -10.35 5.42
CA ASP A 48 -4.60 -9.48 4.43
C ASP A 48 -4.74 -8.05 4.94
N LEU A 49 -5.16 -7.88 6.20
CA LEU A 49 -5.26 -6.58 6.85
C LEU A 49 -3.92 -5.81 6.80
N LEU A 50 -2.83 -6.50 7.15
CA LEU A 50 -1.48 -5.92 7.13
C LEU A 50 -1.04 -5.61 5.69
N MET A 51 -1.25 -6.54 4.76
CA MET A 51 -0.80 -6.39 3.38
C MET A 51 -1.53 -5.25 2.66
N VAL A 52 -2.86 -5.15 2.82
CA VAL A 52 -3.63 -4.00 2.30
C VAL A 52 -3.08 -2.69 2.86
N THR A 53 -2.77 -2.64 4.15
CA THR A 53 -2.19 -1.44 4.78
C THR A 53 -0.81 -1.08 4.21
N VAL A 54 0.03 -2.07 3.90
CA VAL A 54 1.33 -1.88 3.26
C VAL A 54 1.16 -1.35 1.84
N LEU A 55 0.34 -2.00 1.02
CA LEU A 55 0.14 -1.65 -0.38
C LEU A 55 -0.49 -0.25 -0.56
N ARG A 56 -1.36 0.18 0.35
CA ARG A 56 -1.93 1.54 0.35
C ARG A 56 -0.88 2.65 0.44
N ARG A 57 0.33 2.37 0.96
CA ARG A 57 1.43 3.35 0.96
C ARG A 57 1.99 3.63 -0.43
N LEU A 58 1.74 2.74 -1.38
CA LEU A 58 2.12 2.86 -2.78
C LEU A 58 1.05 3.62 -3.60
N ALA A 59 -0.10 3.94 -3.02
CA ALA A 59 -1.13 4.72 -3.70
C ALA A 59 -0.57 6.08 -4.16
N GLY A 60 -0.88 6.46 -5.40
CA GLY A 60 -0.39 7.71 -6.01
C GLY A 60 1.07 7.69 -6.49
N THR A 61 1.78 6.55 -6.40
CA THR A 61 3.12 6.40 -6.97
C THR A 61 3.12 5.91 -8.42
N GLY A 62 1.98 5.43 -8.94
CA GLY A 62 1.87 4.78 -10.25
C GLY A 62 2.29 3.30 -10.27
N LEU A 63 2.98 2.80 -9.23
CA LEU A 63 3.51 1.43 -9.20
C LEU A 63 2.42 0.34 -9.25
N LEU A 64 1.24 0.62 -8.71
CA LEU A 64 0.11 -0.32 -8.69
C LEU A 64 -0.66 -0.37 -10.02
N GLU A 65 -0.43 0.56 -10.95
CA GLU A 65 -1.16 0.61 -12.23
C GLU A 65 -0.88 -0.61 -13.12
N ARG A 66 0.28 -1.25 -12.92
CA ARG A 66 0.66 -2.50 -13.61
C ARG A 66 0.05 -3.76 -13.02
N TYR A 67 -0.61 -3.66 -11.84
CA TYR A 67 -1.08 -4.81 -11.06
C TYR A 67 -2.58 -4.65 -10.72
N PRO A 68 -3.48 -4.82 -11.70
CA PRO A 68 -4.91 -4.59 -11.49
C PRO A 68 -5.54 -5.53 -10.46
N ASN A 69 -5.04 -6.75 -10.30
CA ASN A 69 -5.47 -7.68 -9.25
C ASN A 69 -5.12 -7.17 -7.84
N LEU A 70 -3.92 -6.61 -7.64
CA LEU A 70 -3.52 -5.99 -6.38
C LEU A 70 -4.34 -4.73 -6.08
N ALA A 71 -4.65 -3.93 -7.11
CA ALA A 71 -5.56 -2.79 -6.96
C ALA A 71 -6.96 -3.23 -6.52
N ALA A 72 -7.50 -4.28 -7.15
CA ALA A 72 -8.80 -4.86 -6.76
C ALA A 72 -8.78 -5.44 -5.34
N TYR A 73 -7.68 -6.09 -4.95
CA TYR A 73 -7.46 -6.62 -3.61
C TYR A 73 -7.46 -5.52 -2.53
N ILE A 74 -6.78 -4.40 -2.78
CA ILE A 74 -6.82 -3.22 -1.90
C ILE A 74 -8.25 -2.69 -1.80
N ALA A 75 -8.93 -2.50 -2.93
CA ALA A 75 -10.30 -1.98 -2.96
C ALA A 75 -11.27 -2.90 -2.18
N ARG A 76 -11.13 -4.23 -2.31
CA ARG A 76 -11.89 -5.20 -1.50
C ARG A 76 -11.61 -5.02 0.00
N GLY A 77 -10.35 -4.83 0.39
CA GLY A 77 -9.96 -4.55 1.77
C GLY A 77 -10.58 -3.26 2.31
N GLU A 78 -10.55 -2.19 1.52
CA GLU A 78 -11.11 -0.87 1.88
C GLU A 78 -12.64 -0.87 1.95
N ALA A 79 -13.31 -1.71 1.15
CA ALA A 79 -14.76 -1.85 1.16
C ALA A 79 -15.30 -2.56 2.42
N ARG A 80 -14.44 -3.21 3.22
CA ARG A 80 -14.87 -3.91 4.44
C ARG A 80 -15.43 -2.92 5.47
N PRO A 81 -16.60 -3.17 6.09
CA PRO A 81 -17.17 -2.26 7.08
C PRO A 81 -16.25 -1.96 8.27
N ALA A 82 -15.44 -2.95 8.69
CA ALA A 82 -14.47 -2.75 9.77
C ALA A 82 -13.36 -1.76 9.39
N TYR A 83 -12.91 -1.80 8.13
CA TYR A 83 -11.93 -0.86 7.61
C TYR A 83 -12.52 0.55 7.57
N GLN A 84 -13.72 0.72 7.02
CA GLN A 84 -14.37 2.03 6.89
C GLN A 84 -14.58 2.71 8.26
N ARG A 85 -15.01 1.95 9.28
CA ARG A 85 -15.12 2.46 10.65
C ARG A 85 -13.77 2.91 11.21
N ALA A 86 -12.76 2.05 11.12
CA ALA A 86 -11.41 2.38 11.59
C ALA A 86 -10.83 3.61 10.87
N PHE A 87 -11.08 3.75 9.56
CA PHE A 87 -10.66 4.90 8.77
C PHE A 87 -11.40 6.19 9.19
N ALA A 88 -12.70 6.11 9.46
CA ALA A 88 -13.48 7.24 9.95
C ALA A 88 -12.97 7.72 11.32
N ASP A 89 -12.65 6.81 12.23
CA ASP A 89 -12.13 7.13 13.56
C ASP A 89 -10.77 7.85 13.48
N GLN A 90 -9.82 7.32 12.71
CA GLN A 90 -8.51 7.97 12.54
C GLN A 90 -8.61 9.31 11.77
N LEU A 91 -9.54 9.44 10.82
CA LEU A 91 -9.80 10.70 10.13
C LEU A 91 -10.35 11.76 11.10
N ALA A 92 -11.27 11.39 12.00
CA ALA A 92 -11.83 12.30 12.99
C ALA A 92 -10.74 12.85 13.93
N VAL A 93 -9.80 12.00 14.37
CA VAL A 93 -8.65 12.42 15.17
C VAL A 93 -7.76 13.37 14.37
N PHE A 94 -7.40 13.03 13.14
CA PHE A 94 -6.57 13.87 12.28
C PHE A 94 -7.19 15.27 12.07
N THR A 95 -8.46 15.33 11.67
CA THR A 95 -9.17 16.60 11.44
C THR A 95 -9.22 17.46 12.71
N ARG A 96 -9.44 16.86 13.88
CA ARG A 96 -9.43 17.58 15.15
C ARG A 96 -8.05 18.20 15.43
N THR A 97 -6.97 17.46 15.18
CA THR A 97 -5.60 17.97 15.40
C THR A 97 -5.23 19.13 14.47
N GLN A 98 -5.78 19.19 13.26
CA GLN A 98 -5.55 20.29 12.31
C GLN A 98 -6.31 21.58 12.67
N GLN A 99 -7.36 21.49 13.49
CA GLN A 99 -8.15 22.67 13.91
C GLN A 99 -7.57 23.37 15.15
N THR A 100 -6.74 22.67 15.92
CA THR A 100 -6.14 23.16 17.16
C THR A 100 -4.71 23.67 17.01
N GLY A 101 -4.15 23.68 15.80
CA GLY A 101 -2.83 24.23 15.47
C GLY A 101 -2.96 25.43 14.55
#